data_AF-A0AAW0MTZ8-F1
#
_entry.id   AF-A0AAW0MTZ8-F1
#
_cell.length_a   1.000
_cell.length_b   1.000
_cell.length_c   1.000
_cell.angle_alpha   90.00
_cell.angle_beta   90.00
_cell.angle_gamma   90.00
#
_symmetry.space_group_name_H-M   'P 1'
#
loop_
_entity.id
_entity.type
_entity.pdbx_description
1 polymer ?
#
loop_
_entity_poly.entity_id
_entity_poly.type
_entity_poly.pdbx_seq_one_letter_code
_entity_poly.pdbx_strand_id
1 'polypeptide(L)'
;MYTGNSAIVCVQAVCSSANTLVNGNVVQPDQFCVSPVLLLMFLAPLLICCSAEEKPVDCSDILQQDPHSSSGVYTIYPFHRQLGVPVYCDMETNEGGWTIIQRRMDGSVNFYRPWDQYVEGFGDANREYWFGLEFMHKITARGKKRAAGGDGGF
;
A
#
# COMPACT_ATOMS: atom_id res chain seq x y z
N MET A 1 -26.17 1.80 10.76
CA MET A 1 -26.09 0.59 9.92
C MET A 1 -26.21 1.02 8.47
N TYR A 2 -25.31 0.48 7.65
CA TYR A 2 -25.12 0.68 6.20
C TYR A 2 -24.44 1.97 5.74
N THR A 3 -23.26 1.78 5.13
CA THR A 3 -22.77 2.32 3.84
C THR A 3 -21.24 2.09 3.79
N GLY A 4 -20.61 1.67 2.71
CA GLY A 4 -21.09 1.44 1.36
C GLY A 4 -20.03 0.72 0.51
N ASN A 5 -20.54 -0.15 -0.37
CA ASN A 5 -20.10 -0.43 -1.73
C ASN A 5 -18.60 -0.28 -2.08
N SER A 6 -17.86 -1.40 -2.05
CA SER A 6 -16.59 -1.58 -2.80
C SER A 6 -16.79 -2.13 -4.22
N ALA A 7 -17.96 -1.91 -4.82
CA ALA A 7 -18.24 -2.26 -6.20
C ALA A 7 -18.98 -1.09 -6.83
N ILE A 8 -18.66 -0.73 -8.08
CA ILE A 8 -19.02 0.51 -8.81
C ILE A 8 -17.94 1.57 -8.53
N VAL A 9 -16.89 1.77 -9.36
CA VAL A 9 -16.93 2.06 -10.79
C VAL A 9 -15.64 1.52 -11.45
N CYS A 10 -15.72 0.36 -12.08
CA CYS A 10 -14.81 0.01 -13.18
C CYS A 10 -15.60 0.25 -14.47
N VAL A 11 -15.77 1.52 -14.83
CA VAL A 11 -16.45 1.90 -16.08
C VAL A 11 -15.42 2.58 -16.97
N GLN A 12 -14.93 1.75 -17.90
CA GLN A 12 -14.13 2.03 -19.09
C GLN A 12 -12.62 2.24 -18.90
N ALA A 13 -11.92 1.13 -19.11
CA ALA A 13 -10.60 1.11 -19.71
C ALA A 13 -10.58 1.93 -21.01
N VAL A 14 -9.60 2.82 -21.20
CA VAL A 14 -8.54 2.78 -22.24
C VAL A 14 -7.49 3.83 -21.89
N CYS A 15 -6.26 3.39 -21.64
CA CYS A 15 -5.01 4.02 -22.12
C CYS A 15 -3.85 3.13 -21.68
N SER A 16 -3.56 2.11 -22.49
CA SER A 16 -2.25 1.47 -22.47
C SER A 16 -1.24 2.55 -22.90
N SER A 17 -0.27 2.88 -22.06
CA SER A 17 0.75 3.91 -22.31
C SER A 17 1.76 3.50 -23.39
N ALA A 18 1.31 3.30 -24.63
CA ALA A 18 2.19 3.07 -25.76
C ALA A 18 1.96 4.17 -26.81
N ASN A 19 2.92 5.10 -26.90
CA ASN A 19 3.03 6.02 -28.03
C ASN A 19 3.19 5.20 -29.32
N THR A 20 2.41 5.50 -30.37
CA THR A 20 2.59 4.87 -31.68
C THR A 20 3.34 5.83 -32.61
N LEU A 21 4.48 5.40 -33.15
CA LEU A 21 5.27 6.17 -34.11
C LEU A 21 4.70 5.95 -35.52
N VAL A 22 4.29 7.02 -36.19
CA VAL A 22 3.92 6.99 -37.63
C VAL A 22 4.80 7.99 -38.35
N ASN A 23 5.60 7.51 -39.31
CA ASN A 23 6.49 8.34 -40.16
C ASN A 23 7.40 9.31 -39.38
N GLY A 24 7.95 8.87 -38.25
CA GLY A 24 8.95 9.63 -37.51
C GLY A 24 8.43 10.87 -36.77
N ASN A 25 7.11 11.11 -36.76
CA ASN A 25 6.51 12.23 -36.04
C ASN A 25 5.69 11.75 -34.84
N VAL A 26 5.86 12.43 -33.70
CA VAL A 26 5.00 12.25 -32.52
C VAL A 26 3.67 12.94 -32.80
N VAL A 27 2.59 12.17 -32.96
CA VAL A 27 1.24 12.70 -33.18
C VAL A 27 0.58 12.95 -31.81
N GLN A 28 0.32 14.22 -31.48
CA GLN A 28 -0.48 14.60 -30.32
C GLN A 28 -1.98 14.62 -30.71
N PRO A 29 -2.91 14.21 -29.83
CA PRO A 29 -4.34 14.20 -30.16
C PRO A 29 -4.97 15.59 -30.02
N ASP A 30 -5.37 16.19 -31.14
CA ASP A 30 -6.07 17.47 -31.20
C ASP A 30 -7.61 17.29 -31.32
N GLN A 31 -8.31 17.89 -30.35
CA GLN A 31 -9.60 18.61 -30.43
C GLN A 31 -10.96 17.88 -30.56
N PHE A 32 -11.71 17.88 -29.45
CA PHE A 32 -13.17 18.06 -29.42
C PHE A 32 -13.53 19.39 -28.73
N CYS A 33 -14.41 20.18 -29.36
CA CYS A 33 -14.83 21.53 -28.99
C CYS A 33 -15.90 21.54 -27.88
N VAL A 34 -15.59 22.12 -26.71
CA VAL A 34 -16.57 22.43 -25.66
C VAL A 34 -16.28 23.82 -25.08
N SER A 35 -17.31 24.67 -25.05
CA SER A 35 -17.26 26.12 -24.75
C SER A 35 -16.48 26.47 -23.47
N PRO A 36 -15.62 27.52 -23.48
CA PRO A 36 -14.61 27.77 -22.45
C PRO A 36 -15.14 28.09 -21.05
N VAL A 37 -16.40 28.52 -20.91
CA VAL A 37 -16.99 28.88 -19.59
C VAL A 37 -17.60 27.67 -18.88
N LEU A 38 -18.17 26.71 -19.62
CA LEU A 38 -18.72 25.47 -19.04
C LEU A 38 -17.62 24.43 -18.78
N LEU A 39 -16.49 24.54 -19.50
CA LEU A 39 -15.29 23.72 -19.34
C LEU A 39 -14.62 23.93 -17.97
N LEU A 40 -14.56 25.16 -17.48
CA LEU A 40 -13.90 25.48 -16.21
C LEU A 40 -14.64 24.93 -14.98
N MET A 41 -15.97 24.78 -15.04
CA MET A 41 -16.78 24.25 -13.93
C MET A 41 -16.89 22.72 -13.93
N PHE A 42 -16.65 22.06 -15.06
CA PHE A 42 -16.71 20.60 -15.20
C PHE A 42 -15.34 19.90 -15.27
N LEU A 43 -14.22 20.63 -15.36
CA LEU A 43 -12.86 20.06 -15.36
C LEU A 43 -12.24 19.85 -13.97
N ALA A 44 -12.76 20.47 -12.92
CA ALA A 44 -12.24 20.26 -11.57
C ALA A 44 -12.35 18.79 -11.06
N PRO A 45 -13.40 18.01 -11.40
CA PRO A 45 -13.47 16.60 -10.99
C PRO A 45 -12.71 15.63 -11.92
N LEU A 46 -12.17 16.10 -13.05
CA LEU A 46 -11.49 15.26 -14.05
C LEU A 46 -9.96 15.22 -13.92
N LEU A 47 -9.41 15.89 -12.90
CA LEU A 47 -7.98 15.83 -12.54
C LEU A 47 -7.65 14.70 -11.55
N ILE A 48 -8.59 13.81 -11.26
CA ILE A 48 -8.29 12.62 -10.46
C ILE A 48 -7.64 11.61 -11.40
N CYS A 49 -6.37 11.86 -11.69
CA CYS A 49 -5.44 10.87 -12.23
C CYS A 49 -5.71 9.55 -11.52
N CYS A 50 -5.93 8.52 -12.33
CA CYS A 50 -6.19 7.17 -11.88
C CYS A 50 -5.01 6.71 -10.99
N SER A 51 -5.09 6.97 -9.68
CA SER A 51 -4.15 6.45 -8.72
C SER A 51 -4.50 4.97 -8.57
N ALA A 52 -3.66 4.11 -9.12
CA ALA A 52 -3.77 2.70 -8.82
C ALA A 52 -3.65 2.55 -7.30
N GLU A 53 -4.64 1.96 -6.65
CA GLU A 53 -4.64 1.73 -5.21
C GLU A 53 -3.37 0.94 -4.82
N GLU A 54 -2.39 1.64 -4.28
CA GLU A 54 -1.14 1.06 -3.83
C GLU A 54 -1.38 0.51 -2.43
N LYS A 55 -1.52 -0.82 -2.36
CA LYS A 55 -1.75 -1.50 -1.10
C LYS A 55 -0.53 -1.31 -0.17
N PRO A 56 -0.74 -1.04 1.12
CA PRO A 56 0.36 -0.81 2.06
C PRO A 56 1.22 -2.07 2.21
N VAL A 57 2.53 -1.93 2.10
CA VAL A 57 3.50 -3.02 2.23
C VAL A 57 3.93 -3.20 3.69
N ASP A 58 3.94 -2.11 4.46
CA ASP A 58 4.26 -2.08 5.88
C ASP A 58 3.45 -0.97 6.60
N CYS A 59 3.54 -0.89 7.92
CA CYS A 59 2.77 0.07 8.71
C CYS A 59 3.16 1.54 8.45
N SER A 60 4.36 1.80 7.91
CA SER A 60 4.74 3.17 7.53
C SER A 60 3.93 3.68 6.35
N ASP A 61 3.58 2.80 5.40
CA ASP A 61 2.70 3.17 4.28
C ASP A 61 1.29 3.52 4.77
N ILE A 62 0.79 2.79 5.76
CA ILE A 62 -0.54 3.04 6.36
C ILE A 62 -0.55 4.41 7.04
N LEU A 63 0.49 4.72 7.84
CA LEU A 63 0.59 6.02 8.51
C LEU A 63 0.74 7.17 7.51
N GLN A 64 1.44 6.96 6.39
CA GLN A 64 1.56 7.95 5.31
C GLN A 64 0.22 8.20 4.60
N GLN A 65 -0.59 7.15 4.42
CA GLN A 65 -1.91 7.24 3.82
C GLN A 65 -2.94 7.86 4.76
N ASP A 66 -2.86 7.54 6.06
CA ASP A 66 -3.72 8.08 7.11
C ASP A 66 -2.90 8.45 8.37
N PRO A 67 -2.50 9.72 8.50
CA PRO A 67 -1.77 10.22 9.68
C PRO A 67 -2.56 10.18 10.99
N HIS A 68 -3.87 9.92 10.95
CA HIS A 68 -4.73 9.79 12.13
C HIS A 68 -5.05 8.34 12.49
N SER A 69 -4.40 7.38 11.82
CA SER A 69 -4.51 5.96 12.14
C SER A 69 -4.06 5.68 13.58
N SER A 70 -4.82 4.85 14.29
CA SER A 70 -4.52 4.44 15.66
C SER A 70 -3.78 3.10 15.70
N SER A 71 -3.15 2.79 16.82
CA SER A 71 -2.50 1.48 16.99
C SER A 71 -3.52 0.34 16.91
N GLY A 72 -3.18 -0.74 16.20
CA GLY A 72 -4.12 -1.85 16.00
C GLY A 72 -3.65 -2.84 14.94
N VAL A 73 -4.50 -3.82 14.63
CA VAL A 73 -4.21 -4.80 13.58
C VAL A 73 -4.68 -4.28 12.23
N TYR A 74 -3.75 -4.27 11.28
CA TYR A 74 -3.96 -3.88 9.89
C TYR A 74 -3.59 -5.03 8.95
N THR A 75 -4.07 -4.94 7.71
CA THR A 75 -3.66 -5.87 6.64
C THR A 75 -2.64 -5.19 5.74
N ILE A 76 -1.45 -5.78 5.63
CA ILE A 76 -0.37 -5.32 4.75
C ILE A 76 -0.10 -6.33 3.63
N TYR A 77 0.59 -5.91 2.57
CA TYR A 77 0.81 -6.70 1.35
C TYR A 77 2.29 -6.78 0.96
N PRO A 78 3.13 -7.53 1.73
CA PRO A 78 4.57 -7.63 1.49
C PRO A 78 4.98 -8.09 0.08
N PHE A 79 4.14 -8.89 -0.58
CA PHE A 79 4.39 -9.48 -1.91
C PHE A 79 3.68 -8.77 -3.07
N HIS A 80 3.15 -7.56 -2.85
CA HIS A 80 2.46 -6.74 -3.86
C HIS A 80 1.15 -7.36 -4.38
N ARG A 81 0.03 -6.77 -3.92
CA ARG A 81 -1.37 -7.00 -4.36
C ARG A 81 -2.01 -8.37 -4.15
N GLN A 82 -1.25 -9.46 -4.03
CA GLN A 82 -1.80 -10.83 -4.07
C GLN A 82 -2.19 -11.42 -2.71
N LEU A 83 -1.37 -11.25 -1.68
CA LEU A 83 -1.62 -11.83 -0.35
C LEU A 83 -1.53 -10.76 0.74
N GLY A 84 -2.66 -10.51 1.40
CA GLY A 84 -2.75 -9.64 2.57
C GLY A 84 -2.46 -10.44 3.83
N VAL A 85 -1.66 -9.87 4.73
CA VAL A 85 -1.24 -10.50 5.98
C VAL A 85 -1.57 -9.57 7.14
N PRO A 86 -2.21 -10.07 8.21
CA PRO A 86 -2.48 -9.27 9.39
C PRO A 86 -1.18 -8.96 10.15
N VAL A 87 -1.01 -7.72 10.56
CA VAL A 87 0.10 -7.27 11.39
C VAL A 87 -0.39 -6.25 12.41
N TYR A 88 0.19 -6.26 13.61
CA TYR A 88 -0.03 -5.17 14.54
C TYR A 88 0.85 -3.98 14.15
N CYS A 89 0.21 -2.83 13.95
CA CYS A 89 0.88 -1.56 13.75
C CYS A 89 0.80 -0.73 15.03
N ASP A 90 1.95 -0.26 15.49
CA ASP A 90 2.02 0.79 16.51
C ASP A 90 2.17 2.13 15.80
N MET A 91 1.10 2.93 15.86
CA MET A 91 0.98 4.23 15.19
C MET A 91 1.25 5.40 16.14
N GLU A 92 1.55 5.13 17.41
CA GLU A 92 1.60 6.16 18.46
C GLU A 92 3.01 6.31 19.05
N THR A 93 3.73 5.21 19.23
CA THR A 93 5.07 5.23 19.83
C THR A 93 6.09 5.82 18.85
N ASN A 94 6.89 6.79 19.29
CA ASN A 94 8.01 7.36 18.52
C ASN A 94 7.63 7.69 17.06
N GLU A 95 6.64 8.55 16.87
CA GLU A 95 6.10 8.96 15.55
C GLU A 95 5.32 7.89 14.78
N GLY A 96 5.20 6.67 15.32
CA GLY A 96 4.35 5.63 14.75
C GLY A 96 4.92 4.94 13.52
N GLY A 97 4.06 4.21 12.80
CA GLY A 97 4.44 3.49 11.57
C GLY A 97 5.23 2.21 11.85
N TRP A 98 5.25 1.75 13.10
CA TRP A 98 6.00 0.56 13.50
C TRP A 98 5.27 -0.70 13.11
N THR A 99 5.93 -1.53 12.31
CA THR A 99 5.47 -2.89 11.98
C THR A 99 5.97 -3.85 13.05
N ILE A 100 5.09 -4.33 13.92
CA ILE A 100 5.49 -5.25 14.98
C ILE A 100 5.74 -6.63 14.39
N ILE A 101 6.94 -7.17 14.57
CA ILE A 101 7.34 -8.48 14.00
C ILE A 101 7.17 -9.64 14.99
N GLN A 102 7.13 -9.32 16.28
CA GLN A 102 7.00 -10.29 17.37
C GLN A 102 6.35 -9.59 18.57
N ARG A 103 5.35 -10.23 19.18
CA ARG A 103 4.64 -9.69 20.35
C ARG A 103 4.43 -10.78 21.41
N ARG A 104 4.81 -10.48 22.66
CA ARG A 104 4.51 -11.27 23.86
C ARG A 104 3.71 -10.44 24.86
N MET A 105 2.75 -11.06 25.53
CA MET A 105 1.89 -10.42 26.52
C MET A 105 1.60 -11.34 27.71
N ASP A 106 1.11 -12.55 27.46
CA ASP A 106 0.55 -13.44 28.48
C ASP A 106 1.08 -14.88 28.41
N GLY A 107 1.90 -15.21 27.40
CA GLY A 107 2.42 -16.55 27.19
C GLY A 107 1.39 -17.54 26.61
N SER A 108 0.25 -17.07 26.10
CA SER A 108 -0.80 -17.91 25.50
C SER A 108 -0.36 -18.63 24.23
N VAL A 109 0.64 -18.11 23.52
CA VAL A 109 1.16 -18.73 22.30
C VAL A 109 2.47 -19.46 22.60
N ASN A 110 2.56 -20.73 22.21
CA ASN A 110 3.80 -21.49 22.27
C ASN A 110 4.77 -21.01 21.18
N PHE A 111 5.95 -20.54 21.58
CA PHE A 111 7.06 -20.15 20.68
C PHE A 111 8.06 -21.29 20.45
N TYR A 112 7.98 -22.41 21.16
CA TYR A 112 8.79 -23.58 20.85
C TYR A 112 8.20 -24.31 19.64
N ARG A 113 8.59 -23.86 18.43
CA ARG A 113 8.06 -24.29 17.14
C ARG A 113 9.18 -24.74 16.18
N PRO A 114 8.87 -25.63 15.22
CA PRO A 114 9.80 -26.01 14.16
C PRO A 114 10.05 -24.86 13.17
N TRP A 115 11.09 -25.02 12.34
CA TRP A 115 11.59 -23.98 11.43
C TRP A 115 10.56 -23.47 10.42
N ASP A 116 9.77 -24.37 9.84
CA ASP A 116 8.70 -24.06 8.89
C ASP A 116 7.71 -23.03 9.46
N GLN A 117 7.30 -23.18 10.72
CA GLN A 117 6.39 -22.23 11.37
C GLN A 117 7.05 -20.87 11.62
N TYR A 118 8.37 -20.83 11.84
CA TYR A 118 9.10 -19.56 11.93
C TYR A 118 9.24 -18.87 10.57
N VAL A 119 9.27 -19.64 9.47
CA VAL A 119 9.25 -19.10 8.12
C VAL A 119 7.90 -18.48 7.80
N GLU A 120 6.82 -19.22 8.04
CA GLU A 120 5.44 -18.83 7.71
C GLU A 120 4.84 -17.81 8.69
N GLY A 121 5.23 -17.84 9.96
CA GLY A 121 4.56 -17.06 11.01
C GLY A 121 3.53 -17.88 11.78
N PHE A 122 3.22 -17.45 13.01
CA PHE A 122 2.23 -18.11 13.87
C PHE A 122 1.68 -17.16 14.94
N GLY A 123 0.50 -17.47 15.48
CA GLY A 123 -0.17 -16.69 16.52
C GLY A 123 -1.26 -15.77 15.98
N ASP A 124 -1.62 -14.75 16.75
CA ASP A 124 -2.66 -13.77 16.43
C ASP A 124 -2.08 -12.35 16.56
N ALA A 125 -2.17 -11.56 15.49
CA ALA A 125 -1.70 -10.17 15.47
C ALA A 125 -2.38 -9.30 16.56
N ASN A 126 -3.61 -9.61 16.95
CA ASN A 126 -4.28 -8.91 18.05
C ASN A 126 -3.70 -9.29 19.42
N ARG A 127 -3.00 -10.43 19.52
CA ARG A 127 -2.45 -10.97 20.77
C ARG A 127 -0.95 -11.22 20.67
N GLU A 128 -0.51 -12.46 20.91
CA GLU A 128 0.87 -12.89 20.75
C GLU A 128 1.07 -13.51 19.37
N TYR A 129 2.15 -13.15 18.69
CA TYR A 129 2.47 -13.74 17.39
C TYR A 129 3.93 -13.56 17.01
N TRP A 130 4.31 -14.34 16.00
CA TRP A 130 5.52 -14.21 15.21
C TRP A 130 5.11 -13.93 13.77
N PHE A 131 5.59 -12.81 13.20
CA PHE A 131 5.14 -12.33 11.90
C PHE A 131 5.52 -13.27 10.74
N GLY A 132 6.64 -13.99 10.84
CA GLY A 132 7.15 -14.89 9.79
C GLY A 132 8.38 -14.33 9.08
N LEU A 133 9.40 -15.18 8.89
CA LEU A 133 10.66 -14.78 8.23
C LEU A 133 10.47 -14.42 6.77
N GLU A 134 9.54 -15.07 6.07
CA GLU A 134 9.30 -14.78 4.65
C GLU A 134 8.84 -13.34 4.44
N PHE A 135 7.90 -12.87 5.27
CA PHE A 135 7.38 -11.51 5.22
C PHE A 135 8.43 -10.49 5.67
N MET A 136 9.17 -10.77 6.75
CA MET A 136 10.26 -9.90 7.23
C MET A 136 11.35 -9.70 6.18
N HIS A 137 11.73 -10.76 5.47
CA HIS A 137 12.69 -10.68 4.39
C HIS A 137 12.22 -9.73 3.28
N LYS A 138 10.94 -9.78 2.91
CA LYS A 138 10.37 -8.89 1.88
C LYS A 138 10.35 -7.43 2.29
N ILE A 139 9.86 -7.11 3.49
CA ILE A 139 9.76 -5.70 3.94
C ILE A 139 11.14 -5.07 4.17
N THR A 140 12.12 -5.82 4.69
CA THR A 140 13.48 -5.31 4.91
C THR A 140 14.27 -5.14 3.60
N ALA A 141 14.04 -6.01 2.60
CA ALA A 141 14.62 -5.83 1.27
C ALA A 141 14.09 -4.55 0.57
N ARG A 142 12.83 -4.17 0.81
CA ARG A 142 12.26 -2.89 0.33
C ARG A 142 12.93 -1.69 1.02
N GLY A 143 13.17 -1.75 2.33
CA GLY A 143 13.84 -0.68 3.08
C GLY A 143 15.21 -0.30 2.50
N LYS A 144 15.99 -1.29 2.04
CA LYS A 144 17.27 -1.04 1.35
C LYS A 144 17.10 -0.23 0.07
N LYS A 145 16.00 -0.41 -0.67
CA LYS A 145 15.71 0.37 -1.89
C LYS A 145 15.32 1.82 -1.57
N ARG A 146 14.57 2.04 -0.48
CA ARG A 146 14.24 3.40 0.01
C ARG A 146 15.50 4.16 0.43
N ALA A 147 16.41 3.50 1.15
CA ALA A 147 17.67 4.10 1.58
C ALA A 147 18.65 4.35 0.41
N ALA A 148 18.65 3.48 -0.61
CA ALA A 148 19.52 3.63 -1.78
C ALA A 148 19.02 4.63 -2.84
N GLY A 149 17.74 5.04 -2.77
CA GLY A 149 17.16 6.07 -3.64
C GLY A 149 17.05 7.46 -3.00
N GLY A 150 17.53 7.63 -1.76
CA GLY A 150 17.66 8.92 -1.11
C GLY A 150 19.06 9.48 -1.34
N ASP A 151 19.19 10.39 -2.30
CA ASP A 151 20.43 11.10 -2.60
C ASP A 151 21.05 11.75 -1.34
N GLY A 152 22.38 11.70 -1.29
CA GLY A 152 23.19 12.19 -0.18
C GLY A 152 23.10 13.70 0.04
N GLY A 153 22.55 14.07 1.20
CA GLY A 153 22.74 15.39 1.81
C GLY A 153 23.44 15.24 3.15
N PHE A 154 24.77 15.37 3.15
CA PHE A 154 25.53 15.91 4.27
C PHE A 154 26.22 17.19 3.77
#